data_AF-S7XFZ3-F1
#
_entry.id   AF-S7XFZ3-F1
#
_cell.length_a   1.000
_cell.length_b   1.000
_cell.length_c   1.000
_cell.angle_alpha   90.00
_cell.angle_beta   90.00
_cell.angle_gamma   90.00
#
_symmetry.space_group_name_H-M   'P 1'
#
loop_
_entity.id
_entity.type
_entity.pdbx_description
1 polymer ?
#
loop_
_entity_poly.entity_id
_entity_poly.type
_entity_poly.pdbx_seq_one_letter_code
_entity_poly.pdbx_strand_id
1 'polypeptide(L)' 'MRNLFFMCSLNACKQNKACRYLYRRIVAKGKRKELALIAVCNKLLKQAFAIVKTGLIYEENYKSTLIKN' A
#
# COMPACT_ATOMS: atom_id res chain seq x y z
N MET A 1 19.38 14.69 2.33
CA MET A 1 17.98 14.76 1.81
C MET A 1 17.53 13.57 0.95
N ARG A 2 18.40 12.65 0.48
CA ARG A 2 17.99 11.41 -0.24
C ARG A 2 17.89 10.17 0.66
N ASN A 3 18.62 10.13 1.77
CA ASN A 3 18.62 9.00 2.71
C ASN A 3 17.34 8.88 3.56
N LEU A 4 16.61 9.98 3.79
CA LEU A 4 15.37 9.98 4.57
C LEU A 4 14.26 9.19 3.88
N PHE A 5 14.13 9.31 2.56
CA PHE A 5 13.18 8.53 1.76
C PHE A 5 13.53 7.03 1.74
N PHE A 6 14.81 6.67 1.88
CA PHE A 6 15.25 5.27 1.99
C PHE A 6 14.79 4.63 3.31
N MET A 7 14.87 5.35 4.42
CA MET A 7 14.46 4.86 5.74
C MET A 7 12.93 4.78 5.90
N CYS A 8 12.17 5.71 5.29
CA CYS A 8 10.72 5.65 5.28
C CYS A 8 10.18 4.44 4.48
N SER A 9 10.89 4.07 3.39
CA SER A 9 10.59 2.88 2.59
C SER A 9 10.70 1.56 3.37
N LEU A 10 11.69 1.48 4.27
CA LEU A 10 12.00 0.28 5.03
C LEU A 10 10.97 0.02 6.14
N ASN A 11 10.50 1.08 6.81
CA ASN A 11 9.44 0.98 7.81
C ASN A 11 8.08 0.61 7.18
N ALA A 12 7.72 1.22 6.05
CA ALA A 12 6.48 0.88 5.33
C ALA A 12 6.47 -0.56 4.77
N CYS A 13 7.64 -1.11 4.39
CA CYS A 13 7.77 -2.52 4.00
C CYS A 13 7.64 -3.50 5.18
N LYS A 14 7.89 -3.05 6.42
CA LYS A 14 7.81 -3.87 7.64
C LYS A 14 6.37 -4.06 8.13
N GLN A 15 5.50 -3.08 7.91
CA GLN A 15 4.18 -3.05 8.54
C GLN A 15 3.06 -3.78 7.77
N ASN A 16 3.20 -4.08 6.47
CA ASN A 16 2.15 -4.77 5.73
C ASN A 16 2.70 -5.59 4.54
N LYS A 17 2.40 -6.90 4.50
CA LYS A 17 2.86 -7.82 3.44
C LYS A 17 2.38 -7.39 2.06
N ALA A 18 1.15 -6.88 1.96
CA ALA A 18 0.56 -6.42 0.71
C ALA A 18 1.17 -5.10 0.20
N CYS A 19 1.68 -4.25 1.11
CA CYS A 19 2.41 -3.04 0.76
C CYS A 19 3.82 -3.35 0.28
N ARG A 20 4.51 -4.30 0.94
CA ARG A 20 5.82 -4.81 0.50
C ARG A 20 5.75 -5.44 -0.89
N TYR A 21 4.72 -6.24 -1.17
CA TYR A 21 4.52 -6.83 -2.49
C TYR A 21 4.30 -5.78 -3.57
N LEU A 22 3.47 -4.75 -3.30
CA LEU A 22 3.22 -3.66 -4.23
C LEU A 22 4.51 -2.88 -4.54
N TYR A 23 5.29 -2.54 -3.51
CA TYR A 23 6.57 -1.86 -3.66
C TYR A 23 7.54 -2.68 -4.52
N ARG A 24 7.74 -3.96 -4.19
CA ARG A 24 8.62 -4.87 -4.96
C ARG A 24 8.18 -4.98 -6.41
N ARG A 25 6.88 -5.05 -6.68
CA ARG A 25 6.34 -5.13 -8.05
C ARG A 25 6.63 -3.87 -8.86
N ILE A 26 6.54 -2.68 -8.26
CA ILE A 26 6.81 -1.41 -8.95
C ILE A 26 8.31 -1.25 -9.20
N VAL A 27 9.15 -1.61 -8.24
CA VAL A 27 10.61 -1.56 -8.38
C VAL A 27 11.11 -2.60 -9.39
N ALA A 28 10.54 -3.82 -9.40
CA ALA A 28 10.87 -4.85 -10.39
C ALA A 28 10.54 -4.42 -11.83
N LYS A 29 9.59 -3.47 -12.01
CA LYS A 29 9.30 -2.84 -13.31
C LYS A 29 10.28 -1.73 -13.70
N GLY A 30 11.38 -1.54 -12.95
CA GLY A 30 12.38 -0.51 -13.22
C GLY A 30 11.93 0.92 -12.88
N LYS A 31 10.81 1.10 -12.20
CA LYS A 31 10.30 2.43 -11.85
C LYS A 31 11.04 3.00 -10.62
N ARG A 32 11.06 4.33 -10.52
CA ARG A 32 11.65 5.04 -9.38
C ARG A 32 11.04 4.60 -8.05
N LYS A 33 11.89 4.44 -7.04
CA LYS A 33 11.50 4.00 -5.69
C LYS A 33 10.51 4.97 -5.03
N GLU A 34 10.65 6.28 -5.26
CA GLU A 34 9.74 7.30 -4.73
C GLU A 34 8.30 7.10 -5.23
N LEU A 35 8.13 6.79 -6.52
CA LEU A 35 6.82 6.48 -7.10
C LEU A 35 6.21 5.22 -6.48
N ALA A 36 7.05 4.23 -6.19
CA ALA A 36 6.61 3.01 -5.51
C ALA A 36 6.09 3.29 -4.10
N LEU A 37 6.69 4.24 -3.38
CA LEU A 37 6.21 4.66 -2.06
C LEU A 37 4.89 5.42 -2.13
N ILE A 38 4.76 6.36 -3.06
CA ILE A 38 3.51 7.10 -3.28
C ILE A 38 2.36 6.13 -3.57
N ALA A 39 2.62 5.08 -4.37
CA ALA A 39 1.63 4.04 -4.64
C ALA A 39 1.23 3.25 -3.39
N VAL A 40 2.16 2.97 -2.48
CA VAL A 40 1.89 2.31 -1.19
C VAL A 40 1.05 3.23 -0.29
N CYS A 41 1.41 4.50 -0.15
CA CYS A 41 0.63 5.48 0.62
C CYS A 41 -0.81 5.60 0.10
N ASN A 42 -0.98 5.70 -1.22
CA ASN A 42 -2.31 5.77 -1.85
C ASN A 42 -3.15 4.52 -1.59
N LYS A 43 -2.51 3.34 -1.46
CA LYS A 43 -3.23 2.11 -1.09
C LYS A 43 -3.74 2.17 0.35
N LEU A 44 -2.90 2.60 1.30
CA LEU A 44 -3.28 2.71 2.71
C LEU A 44 -4.39 3.75 2.91
N LEU A 45 -4.29 4.90 2.25
CA LEU A 45 -5.33 5.93 2.31
C LEU A 45 -6.68 5.38 1.82
N LYS A 46 -6.70 4.68 0.68
CA LYS A 46 -7.94 4.05 0.17
C LYS A 46 -8.50 3.02 1.15
N GLN A 47 -7.64 2.24 1.81
CA GLN A 47 -8.07 1.30 2.84
C GLN A 47 -8.67 2.01 4.05
N ALA A 48 -8.03 3.07 4.54
CA ALA A 48 -8.54 3.89 5.65
C ALA A 48 -9.91 4.50 5.31
N PHE A 49 -10.06 5.10 4.13
CA PHE A 49 -11.35 5.64 3.68
C PHE A 49 -12.42 4.55 3.53
N ALA A 50 -12.06 3.35 3.06
CA ALA A 50 -12.99 2.24 2.96
C ALA A 50 -13.47 1.75 4.33
N ILE A 51 -12.57 1.65 5.31
CA ILE A 51 -12.89 1.28 6.70
C ILE A 51 -13.86 2.30 7.31
N VAL A 52 -13.54 3.60 7.19
CA VAL A 52 -14.41 4.68 7.71
C VAL A 52 -15.79 4.65 7.05
N LYS A 53 -15.86 4.41 5.74
CA LYS A 53 -17.13 4.39 5.01
C LYS A 53 -17.99 3.15 5.32
N THR A 54 -17.37 1.99 5.52
CA THR A 54 -18.08 0.73 5.72
C THR A 54 -18.34 0.41 7.19
N GLY A 55 -17.59 1.02 8.10
CA GLY A 55 -17.60 0.68 9.53
C GLY A 55 -17.01 -0.71 9.84
N LEU A 56 -16.44 -1.39 8.83
CA LEU A 56 -15.88 -2.73 8.97
C LEU A 56 -14.40 -2.67 9.36
N ILE A 57 -13.99 -3.58 10.23
CA ILE A 57 -12.60 -3.71 10.67
C ILE A 57 -11.73 -4.14 9.49
N TYR A 58 -10.49 -3.64 9.43
CA TYR A 58 -9.53 -4.05 8.43
C TYR A 58 -9.24 -5.55 8.49
N GLU A 59 -9.52 -6.26 7.39
CA GLU A 59 -9.10 -7.65 7.19
C GLU A 59 -8.05 -7.74 6.08
N GLU A 60 -6.90 -8.36 6.37
CA GLU A 60 -5.80 -8.52 5.40
C GLU A 60 -6.23 -9.36 4.17
N ASN A 61 -7.16 -10.31 4.37
CA ASN A 61 -7.66 -11.23 3.35
C ASN A 61 -9.02 -10.81 2.77
N TYR A 62 -9.47 -9.58 3.02
CA TYR A 62 -10.76 -9.10 2.52
C TYR A 62 -10.82 -9.18 0.99
N LYS A 63 -11.67 -10.07 0.47
CA LYS A 63 -12.00 -10.14 -0.95
C LYS A 63 -13.27 -9.34 -1.16
N SER A 64 -13.16 -8.20 -1.86
CA SER A 64 -14.34 -7.49 -2.32
C SER A 64 -15.18 -8.43 -3.18
N THR A 65 -16.35 -8.83 -2.68
CA THR A 65 -17.41 -9.42 -3.47
C THR A 65 -17.89 -8.33 -4.42
N LEU A 66 -17.39 -8.36 -5.66
CA LEU A 66 -17.97 -7.58 -6.74
C LEU A 66 -19.42 -8.03 -6.90
N ILE A 67 -20.35 -7.26 -6.34
CA ILE A 67 -21.76 -7.34 -6.73
C ILE A 67 -21.78 -6.86 -8.18
N LYS A 68 -21.83 -7.83 -9.11
CA LYS A 68 -22.20 -7.56 -10.50
C LYS A 68 -23.67 -7.14 -10.45
N ASN A 69 -23.94 -5.85 -10.62
CA ASN A 69 -25.24 -5.40 -11.10
C ASN A 69 -25.37 -5.75 -12.59
#